data_AF-A0A7X6Q882-F1
#
_entry.id   AF-A0A7X6Q882-F1
#
_cell.length_a   1.000
_cell.length_b   1.000
_cell.length_c   1.000
_cell.angle_alpha   90.00
_cell.angle_beta   90.00
_cell.angle_gamma   90.00
#
_symmetry.space_group_name_H-M   'P 1'
#
loop_
_entity.id
_entity.type
_entity.pdbx_description
1 polymer ?
#
loop_
_entity_poly.entity_id
_entity_poly.type
_entity_poly.pdbx_seq_one_letter_code
_entity_poly.pdbx_strand_id
1 'polypeptide(L)' 'MGVRGEVFTTKFVSGERTYFFNVKENIYGDLFLNIVESKGTEGGTTRFIRQSIIVYKEDLDGFVQEFQNTLDFIKQHKG' A
#
# COMPACT_ATOMS: atom_id res chain seq x y z
N MET A 1 -17.23 -9.83 -9.63
CA MET A 1 -16.75 -8.99 -10.75
C MET A 1 -15.32 -8.61 -10.42
N GLY A 2 -14.34 -9.23 -11.06
CA GLY A 2 -12.93 -8.89 -10.84
C GLY A 2 -12.69 -7.44 -11.26
N VAL A 3 -12.06 -6.66 -10.39
CA VAL A 3 -11.69 -5.27 -10.70
C VAL A 3 -10.66 -5.35 -11.83
N ARG A 4 -11.03 -4.87 -13.02
CA ARG A 4 -10.20 -4.92 -14.23
C ARG A 4 -8.83 -4.28 -13.92
N GLY A 5 -7.76 -5.05 -14.07
CA GLY A 5 -6.38 -4.62 -13.79
C GLY A 5 -5.88 -4.82 -12.36
N GLU A 6 -6.66 -5.44 -11.45
CA GLU A 6 -6.16 -5.87 -10.14
C GLU A 6 -5.67 -7.32 -10.22
N VAL A 7 -4.36 -7.52 -10.01
CA VAL A 7 -3.68 -8.81 -10.15
C VAL A 7 -3.61 -9.54 -8.81
N PHE A 8 -3.29 -8.81 -7.75
CA PHE A 8 -3.16 -9.35 -6.40
C PHE A 8 -3.43 -8.28 -5.36
N THR A 9 -4.07 -8.64 -4.25
CA THR A 9 -4.33 -7.73 -3.14
C THR A 9 -4.18 -8.46 -1.81
N THR A 10 -3.43 -7.84 -0.90
CA THR A 10 -3.46 -8.18 0.54
C THR A 10 -3.82 -6.95 1.36
N LYS A 11 -4.27 -7.18 2.59
CA LYS A 11 -4.60 -6.08 3.51
C LYS A 11 -4.22 -6.39 4.95
N PHE A 12 -3.93 -5.33 5.69
CA PHE A 12 -3.72 -5.36 7.13
C PHE A 12 -4.68 -4.37 7.80
N VAL A 13 -5.41 -4.81 8.82
CA VAL A 13 -6.38 -3.98 9.54
C VAL A 13 -5.85 -3.75 10.95
N SER A 14 -5.82 -2.48 11.37
CA SER A 14 -5.38 -2.06 12.71
C SER A 14 -6.25 -0.92 13.21
N GLY A 15 -7.23 -1.23 14.06
CA GLY A 15 -8.20 -0.26 14.55
C GLY A 15 -8.98 0.40 13.41
N GLU A 16 -8.97 1.73 13.36
CA GLU A 16 -9.63 2.51 12.30
C GLU A 16 -8.84 2.59 10.98
N ARG A 17 -7.65 1.98 10.92
CA ARG A 17 -6.79 2.00 9.72
C ARG A 17 -6.81 0.65 9.02
N THR A 18 -6.97 0.69 7.70
CA THR A 18 -6.76 -0.48 6.83
C THR A 18 -5.71 -0.13 5.79
N TYR A 19 -4.67 -0.94 5.71
CA TYR A 19 -3.62 -0.86 4.71
C TYR A 19 -3.89 -1.90 3.62
N PHE A 20 -3.84 -1.49 2.36
CA PHE A 20 -3.97 -2.37 1.20
C PHE A 20 -2.66 -2.37 0.42
N PHE A 21 -2.20 -3.56 0.04
CA PHE A 21 -1.03 -3.76 -0.80
C PHE A 21 -1.51 -4.45 -2.07
N ASN A 22 -1.61 -3.67 -3.15
CA ASN A 22 -2.18 -4.14 -4.40
C ASN A 22 -1.10 -4.21 -5.48
N VAL A 23 -1.11 -5.28 -6.26
CA VAL A 23 -0.41 -5.39 -7.54
C VAL A 23 -1.45 -5.15 -8.63
N LYS A 24 -1.20 -4.16 -9.48
CA LYS A 24 -2.09 -3.80 -10.58
C LYS A 24 -1.35 -3.87 -11.91
N GLU A 25 -2.10 -4.06 -12.98
CA GLU A 25 -1.62 -4.13 -14.35
C GLU A 25 -2.14 -2.92 -15.14
N ASN A 26 -1.26 -2.22 -15.85
CA ASN A 26 -1.64 -1.13 -16.75
C ASN A 26 -2.18 -1.68 -18.09
N ILE A 27 -2.58 -0.80 -19.01
CA ILE A 27 -3.09 -1.22 -20.33
C ILE A 27 -2.04 -1.88 -21.23
N TYR A 28 -0.75 -1.74 -20.91
CA TYR A 28 0.39 -2.29 -21.65
C TYR A 28 0.87 -3.63 -21.08
N GLY A 29 0.28 -4.11 -19.99
CA GLY A 29 0.66 -5.34 -19.31
C GLY A 29 1.73 -5.17 -18.23
N ASP A 30 2.16 -3.94 -17.92
CA ASP A 30 3.14 -3.71 -16.87
C ASP A 30 2.49 -3.73 -15.49
N LEU A 31 3.15 -4.45 -14.59
CA LEU A 31 2.78 -4.51 -13.19
C LEU A 31 3.33 -3.33 -12.41
N PHE A 32 2.52 -2.79 -11.51
CA PHE A 32 2.93 -1.77 -10.56
C PHE A 32 2.32 -2.01 -9.18
N LEU A 33 3.01 -1.51 -8.15
CA LEU A 33 2.58 -1.58 -6.76
C LEU A 33 1.70 -0.38 -6.43
N ASN A 34 0.62 -0.61 -5.70
CA ASN A 34 -0.24 0.42 -5.13
C ASN A 34 -0.48 0.14 -3.65
N ILE A 35 0.13 0.93 -2.77
CA ILE A 35 -0.08 0.87 -1.32
C ILE A 35 -1.12 1.93 -0.95
N VAL A 36 -2.18 1.52 -0.26
CA VAL A 36 -3.25 2.43 0.17
C VAL A 36 -3.43 2.34 1.66
N GLU A 37 -3.36 3.47 2.35
CA GLU A 37 -3.90 3.61 3.69
C GLU A 37 -5.33 4.15 3.61
N SER A 38 -6.26 3.49 4.29
CA SER A 38 -7.63 3.95 4.49
C SER A 38 -7.90 4.11 5.98
N LYS A 39 -8.06 5.34 6.45
CA LYS A 39 -8.36 5.68 7.85
C LYS A 39 -9.82 6.12 7.99
N GLY A 40 -10.55 5.50 8.92
CA GLY A 40 -11.87 5.99 9.34
C GLY A 40 -11.77 7.35 10.04
N THR A 41 -12.75 8.21 9.85
CA THR A 41 -12.84 9.49 10.57
C THR A 41 -13.67 9.33 11.84
N GLU A 42 -13.23 9.92 12.96
CA GLU A 42 -14.00 9.95 14.20
C GLU A 42 -15.36 10.66 14.00
N GLY A 43 -16.40 10.17 14.70
CA GLY A 43 -17.74 10.76 14.66
C GLY A 43 -18.78 10.00 13.84
N GLY A 44 -18.53 8.75 13.46
CA GLY A 44 -19.57 7.86 12.89
C GLY A 44 -20.00 8.19 11.45
N THR A 45 -19.32 9.12 10.77
CA THR A 45 -19.54 9.33 9.34
C THR A 45 -18.84 8.24 8.54
N THR A 46 -19.48 7.74 7.49
CA THR A 46 -18.97 6.78 6.50
C THR A 46 -17.80 7.30 5.65
N ARG A 47 -17.08 8.32 6.14
CA ARG A 47 -15.99 8.98 5.44
C ARG A 47 -14.68 8.29 5.79
N PHE A 48 -13.92 7.99 4.75
CA PHE A 48 -12.58 7.42 4.85
C PHE A 48 -11.59 8.39 4.23
N ILE A 49 -10.51 8.68 4.95
CA ILE A 49 -9.35 9.35 4.37
C ILE A 49 -8.50 8.27 3.72
N ARG A 50 -8.29 8.39 2.40
CA ARG A 50 -7.46 7.47 1.63
C ARG A 50 -6.20 8.16 1.16
N GLN A 51 -5.06 7.56 1.48
CA GLN A 51 -3.74 7.97 0.99
C GLN A 51 -3.19 6.84 0.13
N SER A 52 -2.73 7.16 -1.08
CA SER A 52 -2.31 6.17 -2.08
C SER A 52 -0.89 6.49 -2.52
N ILE A 53 -0.04 5.47 -2.55
CA ILE A 53 1.31 5.53 -3.09
C ILE A 53 1.38 4.51 -4.23
N ILE A 54 1.81 4.96 -5.40
CA ILE A 54 2.00 4.12 -6.58
C ILE A 54 3.50 4.05 -6.86
N VAL A 55 4.00 2.83 -7.08
CA VAL A 55 5.40 2.57 -7.43
C VAL A 55 5.42 1.74 -8.70
N TYR A 56 5.97 2.30 -9.77
CA TYR A 56 6.11 1.63 -11.05
C TYR A 56 7.33 0.72 -11.07
N LYS A 57 7.38 -0.18 -12.06
CA LYS A 57 8.34 -1.26 -12.16
C LYS A 57 9.80 -0.79 -12.11
N GLU A 58 10.09 0.34 -12.76
CA GLU A 58 11.41 0.96 -12.82
C GLU A 58 11.93 1.44 -11.45
N ASP A 59 11.03 1.75 -10.51
CA ASP A 59 11.37 2.28 -9.19
C ASP A 59 11.24 1.22 -8.08
N LEU A 60 10.69 0.03 -8.37
CA LEU A 60 10.37 -0.99 -7.37
C LEU A 60 11.59 -1.44 -6.55
N ASP A 61 12.71 -1.70 -7.22
CA ASP A 61 13.91 -2.22 -6.56
C ASP A 61 14.47 -1.21 -5.55
N GLY A 62 14.57 0.06 -5.96
CA GLY A 62 15.02 1.15 -5.08
C GLY A 62 14.04 1.40 -3.92
N PHE A 63 12.74 1.37 -4.21
CA PHE A 63 11.70 1.54 -3.19
C PHE A 63 11.76 0.44 -2.12
N VAL A 64 11.89 -0.84 -2.52
CA VAL A 64 11.97 -1.98 -1.60
C VAL A 64 13.24 -1.93 -0.77
N GLN A 65 14.38 -1.57 -1.37
CA GLN A 65 15.65 -1.43 -0.67
C GLN A 65 15.54 -0.39 0.47
N GLU A 66 15.06 0.82 0.17
CA GLU A 66 14.97 1.87 1.18
C GLU A 66 13.87 1.60 2.22
N PHE A 67 12.77 0.95 1.81
CA PHE A 67 11.76 0.49 2.74
C PHE A 67 12.34 -0.50 3.76
N GLN A 68 13.10 -1.50 3.29
CA GLN A 68 13.73 -2.48 4.16
C GLN A 68 14.78 -1.84 5.09
N ASN A 69 15.64 -0.96 4.56
CA ASN A 69 16.61 -0.19 5.36
C ASN A 69 15.92 0.56 6.51
N THR A 70 14.79 1.20 6.21
CA THR A 70 14.00 1.94 7.20
C THR A 70 13.37 1.02 8.26
N LEU A 71 12.84 -0.13 7.85
CA LEU A 71 12.29 -1.12 8.78
C LEU A 71 13.36 -1.66 9.73
N ASP A 72 14.56 -1.94 9.23
CA ASP A 72 15.65 -2.46 10.04
C ASP A 72 16.17 -1.41 11.02
N PHE A 73 16.23 -0.14 10.61
CA PHE A 73 16.49 0.97 11.53
C PHE A 73 15.46 1.01 12.67
N ILE A 74 14.16 0.93 12.36
CA ILE A 74 13.09 0.92 13.38
C ILE A 74 13.24 -0.25 14.35
N LYS A 75 13.55 -1.46 13.86
CA LYS A 75 13.71 -2.64 14.72
C LYS A 75 14.90 -2.52 15.68
N GLN A 76 16.00 -1.94 15.21
CA GLN A 76 17.21 -1.76 16.02
C GLN A 76 17.02 -0.69 17.12
N HIS A 77 16.14 0.30 16.89
CA HIS A 77 15.91 1.42 17.79
C HIS A 77 14.61 1.32 18.58
N LYS A 78 13.78 0.30 18.34
CA LYS A 78 12.69 -0.09 19.24
C LYS A 78 13.23 -1.01 20.33
N GLY A 79 13.90 -0.39 21.31
CA GLY A 79 14.13 -0.90 22.66
C GLY A 79 13.34 -0.08 23.65
#